data_AF-A0A7K0I6P8-F1
#
_entry.id   AF-A0A7K0I6P8-F1
#
_cell.length_a   1.000
_cell.length_b   1.000
_cell.length_c   1.000
_cell.angle_alpha   90.00
_cell.angle_beta   90.00
_cell.angle_gamma   90.00
#
_symmetry.space_group_name_H-M   'P 1'
#
loop_
_entity.id
_entity.type
_entity.pdbx_description
1 polymer ?
#
loop_
_entity_poly.entity_id
_entity_poly.type
_entity_poly.pdbx_seq_one_letter_code
_entity_poly.pdbx_strand_id
1 'polypeptide(L)'
;MKPLKTIDKQALEDWDAYLKSIRKDTAVDLDMSYEERQKRLAYLEQHPLLWIKEMFPNYAKYEFASFHKKAIKRLIYSPKNWYEVLSWARELAKSTIVMFVILFLVLTGKKRNIILCSNSSDNAIKLLGHYRAQLEANQRIRFYYGEQKGFKWTEDSFITKGGASFMAVGARQSPRGVKIEEVRPDTILVDDYDTDEECRNPDIVNDKWNWFEQAL
;
A
#
# COMPACT_ATOMS: atom_id res chain seq x y z
N MET A 1 -15.87 4.70 -32.75
CA MET A 1 -15.96 3.94 -31.49
C MET A 1 -14.88 2.85 -31.56
N LYS A 2 -13.75 3.00 -30.85
CA LYS A 2 -12.73 1.93 -30.82
C LYS A 2 -13.30 0.76 -30.02
N PRO A 3 -13.18 -0.51 -30.48
CA PRO A 3 -13.70 -1.63 -29.71
C PRO A 3 -12.92 -1.72 -28.39
N LEU A 4 -13.62 -1.89 -27.27
CA LEU A 4 -12.98 -2.34 -26.03
C LEU A 4 -12.29 -3.67 -26.38
N LYS A 5 -10.96 -3.62 -26.48
CA LYS A 5 -10.16 -4.74 -26.95
C LYS A 5 -10.20 -5.81 -25.86
N THR A 6 -10.32 -7.07 -26.26
CA THR A 6 -10.43 -8.28 -25.43
C THR A 6 -9.49 -8.33 -24.20
N ILE A 7 -8.35 -7.64 -24.25
CA ILE A 7 -7.39 -7.45 -23.15
C ILE A 7 -8.01 -6.75 -21.93
N ASP A 8 -8.83 -5.72 -22.13
CA ASP A 8 -9.46 -4.98 -21.03
C ASP A 8 -10.47 -5.87 -20.29
N LYS A 9 -11.14 -6.78 -21.02
CA LYS A 9 -12.09 -7.72 -20.42
C LYS A 9 -11.38 -8.77 -19.56
N GLN A 10 -10.29 -9.35 -20.06
CA GLN A 10 -9.52 -10.34 -19.29
C GLN A 10 -8.93 -9.72 -18.02
N ALA A 11 -8.36 -8.52 -18.11
CA ALA A 11 -7.80 -7.83 -16.95
C ALA A 11 -8.85 -7.54 -15.87
N LEU A 12 -10.08 -7.19 -16.27
CA LEU A 12 -11.21 -7.03 -15.34
C LEU A 12 -11.62 -8.35 -14.70
N GLU A 13 -11.69 -9.44 -15.47
CA GLU A 13 -12.01 -10.78 -14.96
C GLU A 13 -10.95 -11.28 -13.96
N ASP A 14 -9.67 -11.09 -14.27
CA ASP A 14 -8.54 -11.43 -13.40
C ASP A 14 -8.58 -10.60 -12.11
N TRP A 15 -8.88 -9.30 -12.22
CA TRP A 15 -9.05 -8.42 -11.07
C TRP A 15 -10.21 -8.86 -10.17
N ASP A 16 -11.37 -9.18 -10.75
CA ASP A 16 -12.52 -9.66 -9.99
C ASP A 16 -12.24 -11.02 -9.32
N ALA A 17 -11.52 -11.91 -10.00
CA ALA A 17 -11.07 -13.17 -9.43
C ALA A 17 -10.12 -12.94 -8.25
N TYR A 18 -9.20 -11.98 -8.36
CA TYR A 18 -8.29 -11.59 -7.28
C TYR A 18 -9.03 -10.98 -6.08
N LEU A 19 -10.02 -10.11 -6.31
CA LEU A 19 -10.85 -9.59 -5.21
C LEU A 19 -11.68 -10.70 -4.54
N LYS A 20 -12.20 -11.66 -5.31
CA LYS A 20 -12.92 -12.82 -4.76
C LYS A 20 -12.03 -13.69 -3.89
N SER A 21 -10.78 -13.92 -4.28
CA SER A 21 -9.84 -14.70 -3.46
C SER A 21 -9.53 -13.98 -2.15
N ILE A 22 -9.27 -12.67 -2.17
CA ILE A 22 -9.08 -11.87 -0.95
C ILE A 22 -10.29 -11.98 -0.02
N ARG A 23 -11.52 -11.87 -0.54
CA ARG A 23 -12.74 -11.99 0.29
C ARG A 23 -12.81 -13.36 0.97
N LYS A 24 -12.62 -14.43 0.21
CA LYS A 24 -12.61 -15.81 0.75
C LYS A 24 -11.55 -15.96 1.85
N ASP A 25 -10.38 -15.40 1.63
CA ASP A 25 -9.21 -15.50 2.48
C ASP A 25 -9.29 -14.66 3.77
N THR A 26 -10.22 -13.72 3.82
CA THR A 26 -10.35 -12.73 4.91
C THR A 26 -11.68 -12.85 5.64
N ALA A 27 -12.37 -14.00 5.54
CA ALA A 27 -13.62 -14.26 6.23
C ALA A 27 -13.58 -13.91 7.72
N VAL A 28 -14.68 -13.30 8.18
CA VAL A 28 -14.91 -12.88 9.56
C VAL A 28 -16.10 -13.62 10.16
N ASP A 29 -16.05 -13.80 11.46
CA ASP A 29 -17.21 -14.20 12.25
C ASP A 29 -18.11 -12.98 12.48
N LEU A 30 -19.36 -13.05 12.05
CA LEU A 30 -20.33 -11.95 12.12
C LEU A 30 -21.12 -11.92 13.43
N ASP A 31 -20.97 -12.93 14.29
CA ASP A 31 -21.73 -13.03 15.55
C ASP A 31 -21.15 -12.13 16.66
N MET A 32 -19.96 -11.55 16.46
CA MET A 32 -19.33 -10.63 17.40
C MET A 32 -20.10 -9.30 17.49
N SER A 33 -20.45 -8.90 18.72
CA SER A 33 -21.19 -7.65 18.95
C SER A 33 -20.36 -6.41 18.56
N TYR A 34 -21.05 -5.29 18.28
CA TYR A 34 -20.39 -4.03 17.95
C TYR A 34 -19.42 -3.56 19.06
N GLU A 35 -19.81 -3.71 20.32
CA GLU A 35 -18.99 -3.28 21.47
C GLU A 35 -17.71 -4.12 21.61
N GLU A 36 -17.83 -5.44 21.49
CA GLU A 36 -16.67 -6.35 21.51
C GLU A 36 -15.74 -6.06 20.34
N ARG A 37 -16.29 -5.81 19.16
CA ARG A 37 -15.53 -5.42 17.98
C ARG A 37 -14.72 -4.15 18.20
N GLN A 38 -15.31 -3.12 18.80
CA GLN A 38 -14.59 -1.87 19.11
C GLN A 38 -13.51 -2.06 20.18
N LYS A 39 -13.80 -2.82 21.24
CA LYS A 39 -12.81 -3.16 22.27
C LYS A 39 -11.61 -3.92 21.68
N ARG A 40 -11.90 -4.92 20.83
CA ARG A 40 -10.87 -5.68 20.12
C ARG A 40 -10.06 -4.80 19.18
N LEU A 41 -10.71 -3.93 18.41
CA LEU A 41 -10.02 -3.00 17.52
C LEU A 41 -9.06 -2.09 18.28
N ALA A 42 -9.52 -1.46 19.36
CA ALA A 42 -8.69 -0.60 20.19
C ALA A 42 -7.46 -1.34 20.75
N TYR A 43 -7.61 -2.62 21.13
CA TYR A 43 -6.49 -3.45 21.54
C TYR A 43 -5.53 -3.74 20.39
N LEU A 44 -6.05 -4.13 19.22
CA LEU A 44 -5.23 -4.41 18.04
C LEU A 44 -4.41 -3.19 17.59
N GLU A 45 -5.00 -1.99 17.61
CA GLU A 45 -4.31 -0.75 17.22
C GLU A 45 -3.13 -0.40 18.14
N GLN A 46 -3.12 -0.89 19.37
CA GLN A 46 -1.99 -0.78 20.29
C GLN A 46 -0.92 -1.86 20.07
N HIS A 47 -1.27 -2.94 19.35
CA HIS A 47 -0.42 -4.11 19.13
C HIS A 47 -0.27 -4.40 17.62
N PRO A 48 0.57 -3.64 16.89
CA PRO A 48 0.60 -3.71 15.43
C PRO A 48 0.87 -5.09 14.84
N LEU A 49 1.72 -5.92 15.48
CA LEU A 49 1.96 -7.29 15.00
C LEU A 49 0.71 -8.17 15.06
N LEU A 50 -0.12 -7.98 16.09
CA LEU A 50 -1.41 -8.67 16.21
C LEU A 50 -2.42 -8.11 15.22
N TRP A 51 -2.44 -6.78 15.04
CA TRP A 51 -3.27 -6.15 14.01
C TRP A 51 -2.97 -6.69 12.62
N ILE A 52 -1.69 -6.83 12.25
CA ILE A 52 -1.29 -7.36 10.94
C ILE A 52 -1.76 -8.80 10.77
N LYS A 53 -1.56 -9.66 11.77
CA LYS A 53 -2.05 -11.05 11.73
C LYS A 53 -3.57 -11.13 11.64
N GLU A 54 -4.26 -10.24 12.37
CA GLU A 54 -5.71 -10.16 12.33
C GLU A 54 -6.18 -9.76 10.93
N MET A 55 -5.64 -8.68 10.34
CA MET A 55 -6.14 -8.15 9.06
C MET A 55 -5.71 -8.97 7.85
N PHE A 56 -4.54 -9.61 7.90
CA PHE A 56 -3.94 -10.31 6.77
C PHE A 56 -3.56 -11.76 7.11
N PRO A 57 -4.50 -12.61 7.56
CA PRO A 57 -4.20 -13.94 8.10
C PRO A 57 -3.44 -14.84 7.11
N ASN A 58 -3.71 -14.72 5.81
CA ASN A 58 -3.03 -15.53 4.80
C ASN A 58 -1.62 -15.03 4.46
N TYR A 59 -1.41 -13.71 4.38
CA TYR A 59 -0.05 -13.17 4.20
C TYR A 59 0.80 -13.33 5.46
N ALA A 60 0.19 -13.20 6.64
CA ALA A 60 0.83 -13.32 7.95
C ALA A 60 0.59 -14.69 8.61
N LYS A 61 0.48 -15.75 7.80
CA LYS A 61 0.25 -17.12 8.25
C LYS A 61 1.35 -17.64 9.18
N TYR A 62 2.58 -17.22 8.93
CA TYR A 62 3.76 -17.61 9.70
C TYR A 62 4.24 -16.48 10.61
N GLU A 63 5.00 -16.84 11.64
CA GLU A 63 5.60 -15.85 12.53
C GLU A 63 6.57 -14.93 11.79
N PHE A 64 6.46 -13.63 12.08
CA PHE A 64 7.41 -12.64 11.58
C PHE A 64 8.82 -12.92 12.10
N ALA A 65 9.80 -12.84 11.22
CA ALA A 65 11.19 -12.92 11.60
C ALA A 65 11.58 -11.75 12.52
N SER A 66 12.67 -11.89 13.27
CA SER A 66 13.13 -10.86 14.20
C SER A 66 13.41 -9.52 13.50
N PHE A 67 13.92 -9.54 12.27
CA PHE A 67 14.19 -8.34 11.48
C PHE A 67 12.89 -7.70 10.94
N HIS A 68 11.87 -8.49 10.57
CA HIS A 68 10.54 -7.99 10.22
C HIS A 68 9.94 -7.22 11.40
N LYS A 69 9.94 -7.82 12.59
CA LYS A 69 9.41 -7.21 13.82
C LYS A 69 10.11 -5.88 14.14
N LYS A 70 11.44 -5.85 14.01
CA LYS A 70 12.24 -4.62 14.20
C LYS A 70 11.88 -3.54 13.19
N ALA A 71 11.74 -3.89 11.91
CA ALA A 71 11.37 -2.93 10.86
C ALA A 71 9.94 -2.38 11.04
N ILE A 72 8.96 -3.25 11.30
CA ILE A 72 7.57 -2.84 11.58
C ILE A 72 7.54 -1.83 12.72
N LYS A 73 8.25 -2.12 13.82
CA LYS A 73 8.34 -1.22 14.97
C LYS A 73 8.95 0.14 14.57
N ARG A 74 10.10 0.14 13.87
CA ARG A 74 10.75 1.39 13.44
C ARG A 74 9.85 2.22 12.55
N LEU A 75 9.24 1.62 11.54
CA LEU A 75 8.40 2.33 10.58
C LEU A 75 7.16 2.94 11.24
N ILE A 76 6.48 2.18 12.13
CA ILE A 76 5.24 2.64 12.79
C ILE A 76 5.49 3.76 13.81
N TYR A 77 6.57 3.66 14.59
CA TYR A 77 6.88 4.59 15.67
C TYR A 77 7.99 5.58 15.29
N SER A 78 8.25 5.73 13.99
CA SER A 78 9.24 6.67 13.49
C SER A 78 8.85 8.12 13.84
N PRO A 79 9.83 8.99 14.11
CA PRO A 79 9.57 10.41 14.30
C PRO A 79 9.07 11.05 12.99
N LYS A 80 8.55 12.29 13.09
CA LYS A 80 8.24 13.08 11.89
C LYS A 80 9.52 13.27 11.05
N ASN A 81 9.40 13.22 9.73
CA ASN A 81 10.51 13.34 8.75
C ASN A 81 11.54 12.21 8.84
N TRP A 82 11.07 10.96 8.79
CA TRP A 82 11.91 9.77 8.78
C TRP A 82 12.21 9.30 7.36
N TYR A 83 13.48 8.93 7.11
CA TYR A 83 13.93 8.31 5.87
C TYR A 83 14.55 6.95 6.20
N GLU A 84 14.12 5.89 5.53
CA GLU A 84 14.64 4.54 5.77
C GLU A 84 14.74 3.73 4.49
N VAL A 85 15.87 3.06 4.33
CA VAL A 85 16.13 2.12 3.25
C VAL A 85 16.11 0.70 3.82
N LEU A 86 15.21 -0.13 3.31
CA LEU A 86 15.13 -1.55 3.65
C LEU A 86 15.92 -2.39 2.65
N SER A 87 17.19 -2.63 2.94
CA SER A 87 18.07 -3.48 2.10
C SER A 87 17.89 -4.95 2.46
N TRP A 88 16.82 -5.58 1.95
CA TRP A 88 16.56 -7.01 2.13
C TRP A 88 16.75 -7.76 0.82
N ALA A 89 17.23 -9.00 0.91
CA ALA A 89 17.32 -9.89 -0.25
C ALA A 89 15.94 -10.17 -0.85
N ARG A 90 15.94 -10.64 -2.10
CA ARG A 90 14.72 -11.12 -2.77
C ARG A 90 14.02 -12.19 -1.94
N GLU A 91 12.71 -12.30 -2.11
CA GLU A 91 11.86 -13.29 -1.43
C GLU A 91 11.69 -13.10 0.10
N LEU A 92 12.23 -12.04 0.70
CA LEU A 92 12.06 -11.73 2.13
C LEU A 92 10.81 -10.89 2.46
N ALA A 93 9.83 -10.86 1.56
CA ALA A 93 8.52 -10.22 1.72
C ALA A 93 8.56 -8.71 2.05
N LYS A 94 9.60 -7.99 1.58
CA LYS A 94 9.82 -6.55 1.83
C LYS A 94 8.56 -5.71 1.53
N SER A 95 8.05 -5.76 0.30
CA SER A 95 6.91 -4.95 -0.14
C SER A 95 5.63 -5.32 0.63
N THR A 96 5.47 -6.60 1.03
CA THR A 96 4.36 -7.06 1.88
C THR A 96 4.42 -6.46 3.29
N ILE A 97 5.59 -6.48 3.94
CA ILE A 97 5.77 -5.89 5.28
C ILE A 97 5.49 -4.39 5.25
N VAL A 98 5.98 -3.71 4.21
CA VAL A 98 5.75 -2.29 4.04
C VAL A 98 4.25 -1.99 3.81
N MET A 99 3.56 -2.78 2.98
CA MET A 99 2.11 -2.64 2.76
C MET A 99 1.33 -2.73 4.07
N PHE A 100 1.66 -3.70 4.93
CA PHE A 100 1.04 -3.83 6.24
C PHE A 100 1.18 -2.58 7.10
N VAL A 101 2.38 -2.02 7.15
CA VAL A 101 2.67 -0.82 7.95
C VAL A 101 1.90 0.38 7.40
N ILE A 102 1.93 0.60 6.09
CA ILE A 102 1.22 1.73 5.48
C ILE A 102 -0.28 1.61 5.68
N LEU A 103 -0.88 0.43 5.46
CA LEU A 103 -2.31 0.23 5.69
C LEU A 103 -2.67 0.44 7.16
N PHE A 104 -1.83 -0.02 8.10
CA PHE A 104 -2.01 0.26 9.53
C PHE A 104 -2.00 1.77 9.82
N LEU A 105 -1.00 2.50 9.31
CA LEU A 105 -0.87 3.94 9.53
C LEU A 105 -2.02 4.72 8.90
N VAL A 106 -2.53 4.29 7.75
CA VAL A 106 -3.67 4.92 7.08
C VAL A 106 -4.98 4.65 7.81
N LEU A 107 -5.26 3.39 8.15
CA LEU A 107 -6.51 3.00 8.82
C LEU A 107 -6.60 3.54 10.25
N THR A 108 -5.47 3.76 10.91
CA THR A 108 -5.39 4.44 12.22
C THR A 108 -5.31 5.97 12.11
N GLY A 109 -5.42 6.53 10.90
CA GLY A 109 -5.47 7.98 10.66
C GLY A 109 -4.15 8.73 10.85
N LYS A 110 -3.01 8.01 10.95
CA LYS A 110 -1.66 8.58 11.15
C LYS A 110 -1.03 9.07 9.85
N LYS A 111 -1.44 8.52 8.71
CA LYS A 111 -1.00 8.91 7.36
C LYS A 111 -2.21 9.07 6.44
N ARG A 112 -2.15 10.03 5.52
CA ARG A 112 -3.25 10.42 4.65
C ARG A 112 -2.87 10.61 3.20
N ASN A 113 -1.61 10.90 2.86
CA ASN A 113 -1.23 11.12 1.47
C ASN A 113 0.00 10.31 1.08
N ILE A 114 -0.23 9.24 0.33
CA ILE A 114 0.70 8.16 0.05
C ILE A 114 1.03 8.16 -1.44
N ILE A 115 2.30 8.39 -1.76
CA ILE A 115 2.83 8.29 -3.11
C ILE A 115 3.64 7.01 -3.21
N LEU A 116 3.34 6.19 -4.20
CA LEU A 116 4.08 4.98 -4.54
C LEU A 116 4.81 5.21 -5.85
N CYS A 117 6.13 5.14 -5.78
CA CYS A 117 7.04 5.34 -6.89
C CYS A 117 7.72 4.03 -7.28
N SER A 118 7.91 3.85 -8.58
CA SER A 118 8.72 2.77 -9.13
C SER A 118 9.43 3.24 -10.40
N ASN A 119 10.29 2.39 -10.98
CA ASN A 119 11.00 2.69 -12.22
C ASN A 119 10.09 3.01 -13.42
N SER A 120 8.82 2.57 -13.40
CA SER A 120 7.82 2.85 -14.45
C SER A 120 6.43 3.06 -13.85
N SER A 121 5.55 3.73 -14.61
CA SER A 121 4.16 3.96 -14.23
C SER A 121 3.40 2.64 -14.03
N ASP A 122 3.61 1.67 -14.92
CA ASP A 122 2.93 0.37 -14.86
C ASP A 122 3.32 -0.41 -13.61
N ASN A 123 4.60 -0.38 -13.22
CA ASN A 123 5.06 -1.03 -11.99
C ASN A 123 4.51 -0.33 -10.74
N ALA A 124 4.46 1.00 -10.75
CA ALA A 124 3.83 1.75 -9.66
C ALA A 124 2.33 1.45 -9.54
N ILE A 125 1.61 1.33 -10.67
CA ILE A 125 0.19 0.95 -10.71
C ILE A 125 -0.01 -0.48 -10.18
N LYS A 126 0.83 -1.44 -10.60
CA LYS A 126 0.79 -2.81 -10.07
C LYS A 126 1.00 -2.84 -8.55
N LEU A 127 1.98 -2.10 -8.05
CA LEU A 127 2.26 -1.99 -6.63
C LEU A 127 1.06 -1.38 -5.88
N LEU A 128 0.50 -0.28 -6.39
CA LEU A 128 -0.70 0.38 -5.86
C LEU A 128 -1.92 -0.55 -5.87
N GLY A 129 -2.03 -1.41 -6.89
CA GLY A 129 -3.08 -2.43 -7.02
C GLY A 129 -3.20 -3.33 -5.80
N HIS A 130 -2.10 -3.72 -5.16
CA HIS A 130 -2.16 -4.53 -3.94
C HIS A 130 -2.85 -3.81 -2.78
N TYR A 131 -2.57 -2.51 -2.59
CA TYR A 131 -3.24 -1.69 -1.58
C TYR A 131 -4.71 -1.51 -1.89
N ARG A 132 -5.03 -1.20 -3.15
CA ARG A 132 -6.40 -1.02 -3.63
C ARG A 132 -7.23 -2.27 -3.40
N ALA A 133 -6.69 -3.44 -3.76
CA ALA A 133 -7.36 -4.72 -3.59
C ALA A 133 -7.64 -5.03 -2.12
N GLN A 134 -6.69 -4.79 -1.22
CA GLN A 134 -6.91 -4.98 0.22
C GLN A 134 -8.01 -4.06 0.75
N LEU A 135 -7.97 -2.77 0.41
CA LEU A 135 -9.00 -1.82 0.87
C LEU A 135 -10.38 -2.10 0.25
N GLU A 136 -10.44 -2.69 -0.94
CA GLU A 136 -11.69 -2.98 -1.65
C GLU A 136 -12.32 -4.33 -1.27
N ALA A 137 -11.52 -5.35 -0.93
CA ALA A 137 -12.00 -6.72 -0.77
C ALA A 137 -11.70 -7.38 0.58
N ASN A 138 -10.78 -6.84 1.39
CA ASN A 138 -10.45 -7.45 2.68
C ASN A 138 -11.63 -7.30 3.66
N GLN A 139 -12.29 -8.43 3.96
CA GLN A 139 -13.47 -8.46 4.80
C GLN A 139 -13.16 -8.09 6.25
N ARG A 140 -11.93 -8.31 6.73
CA ARG A 140 -11.51 -7.93 8.10
C ARG A 140 -11.34 -6.44 8.23
N ILE A 141 -10.68 -5.80 7.25
CA ILE A 141 -10.60 -4.34 7.18
C ILE A 141 -12.01 -3.75 7.14
N ARG A 142 -12.88 -4.27 6.27
CA ARG A 142 -14.29 -3.83 6.21
C ARG A 142 -15.04 -4.05 7.52
N PHE A 143 -14.79 -5.18 8.19
CA PHE A 143 -15.45 -5.52 9.45
C PHE A 143 -15.09 -4.52 10.56
N TYR A 144 -13.82 -4.15 10.69
CA TYR A 144 -13.38 -3.24 11.76
C TYR A 144 -13.51 -1.76 11.40
N TYR A 145 -13.21 -1.36 10.16
CA TYR A 145 -13.12 0.04 9.72
C TYR A 145 -14.25 0.48 8.78
N GLY A 146 -15.14 -0.44 8.37
CA GLY A 146 -16.19 -0.17 7.41
C GLY A 146 -15.70 -0.13 5.96
N GLU A 147 -16.57 0.29 5.04
CA GLU A 147 -16.25 0.45 3.61
C GLU A 147 -15.13 1.47 3.39
N GLN A 148 -14.09 1.08 2.64
CA GLN A 148 -12.94 1.95 2.37
C GLN A 148 -12.97 2.58 0.97
N LYS A 149 -13.70 2.00 0.01
CA LYS A 149 -13.79 2.55 -1.35
C LYS A 149 -14.45 3.94 -1.31
N GLY A 150 -13.70 4.96 -1.73
CA GLY A 150 -14.19 6.34 -1.80
C GLY A 150 -14.72 6.73 -3.19
N PHE A 151 -14.88 8.04 -3.40
CA PHE A 151 -15.48 8.58 -4.63
C PHE A 151 -14.55 8.53 -5.84
N LYS A 152 -13.24 8.64 -5.64
CA LYS A 152 -12.21 8.48 -6.67
C LYS A 152 -11.51 7.14 -6.47
N TRP A 153 -11.59 6.24 -7.46
CA TRP A 153 -11.06 4.88 -7.34
C TRP A 153 -10.55 4.34 -8.68
N THR A 154 -9.48 4.92 -9.20
CA THR A 154 -8.82 4.48 -10.44
C THR A 154 -7.58 3.65 -10.15
N GLU A 155 -7.01 3.03 -11.18
CA GLU A 155 -5.84 2.15 -11.04
C GLU A 155 -4.55 2.89 -10.69
N ASP A 156 -4.44 4.15 -11.11
CA ASP A 156 -3.29 5.03 -10.92
C ASP A 156 -3.43 5.95 -9.69
N SER A 157 -4.66 6.17 -9.21
CA SER A 157 -4.90 6.95 -8.00
C SER A 157 -6.27 6.66 -7.38
N PHE A 158 -6.35 6.66 -6.06
CA PHE A 158 -7.63 6.53 -5.36
C PHE A 158 -7.64 7.27 -4.03
N ILE A 159 -8.85 7.55 -3.55
CA ILE A 159 -9.10 8.19 -2.25
C ILE A 159 -10.00 7.27 -1.45
N THR A 160 -9.60 6.93 -0.23
CA THR A 160 -10.41 6.12 0.67
C THR A 160 -11.60 6.92 1.20
N LYS A 161 -12.62 6.24 1.70
CA LYS A 161 -13.76 6.88 2.36
C LYS A 161 -13.33 7.74 3.56
N GLY A 162 -12.23 7.39 4.23
CA GLY A 162 -11.60 8.16 5.29
C GLY A 162 -10.78 9.37 4.83
N GLY A 163 -10.71 9.63 3.52
CA GLY A 163 -10.03 10.77 2.92
C GLY A 163 -8.51 10.58 2.73
N ALA A 164 -7.99 9.36 2.84
CA ALA A 164 -6.59 9.09 2.54
C ALA A 164 -6.39 8.86 1.03
N SER A 165 -5.45 9.57 0.41
CA SER A 165 -5.11 9.46 -1.01
C SER A 165 -3.92 8.54 -1.24
N PHE A 166 -4.02 7.73 -2.29
CA PHE A 166 -2.93 6.92 -2.81
C PHE A 166 -2.71 7.25 -4.28
N MET A 167 -1.45 7.35 -4.71
CA MET A 167 -1.08 7.69 -6.09
C MET A 167 0.14 6.88 -6.54
N ALA A 168 0.06 6.33 -7.75
CA ALA A 168 1.16 5.68 -8.43
C ALA A 168 1.91 6.72 -9.30
N VAL A 169 3.23 6.77 -9.21
CA VAL A 169 4.08 7.70 -9.94
C VAL A 169 5.26 6.95 -10.53
N GLY A 170 5.41 6.98 -11.86
CA GLY A 170 6.59 6.43 -12.52
C GLY A 170 7.81 7.34 -12.39
N ALA A 171 9.01 6.78 -12.54
CA ALA A 171 10.23 7.57 -12.63
C ALA A 171 10.10 8.68 -13.71
N ARG A 172 10.67 9.85 -13.43
CA ARG A 172 10.62 11.07 -14.27
C ARG A 172 9.26 11.74 -14.39
N GLN A 173 8.19 11.22 -13.78
CA GLN A 173 6.93 11.96 -13.64
C GLN A 173 7.00 12.85 -12.39
N SER A 174 6.39 14.04 -12.41
CA SER A 174 6.31 14.86 -11.21
C SER A 174 4.92 14.73 -10.57
N PRO A 175 4.82 14.33 -9.29
CA PRO A 175 3.56 14.34 -8.55
C PRO A 175 3.04 15.78 -8.34
N ARG A 176 3.89 16.80 -8.50
CA ARG A 176 3.54 18.22 -8.26
C ARG A 176 2.39 18.73 -9.14
N GLY A 177 2.16 18.10 -10.29
CA GLY A 177 1.04 18.42 -11.18
C GLY A 177 -0.30 17.81 -10.74
N VAL A 178 -0.28 16.82 -9.85
CA VAL A 178 -1.49 16.09 -9.43
C VAL A 178 -1.98 16.71 -8.12
N LYS A 179 -2.71 17.82 -8.21
CA LYS A 179 -3.40 18.44 -7.07
C LYS A 179 -4.47 17.47 -6.54
N ILE A 180 -4.13 16.67 -5.53
CA ILE A 180 -5.12 16.01 -4.67
C ILE A 180 -5.23 16.84 -3.39
N GLU A 181 -5.96 17.96 -3.51
CA GLU A 181 -6.23 18.93 -2.43
C GLU A 181 -4.96 19.46 -1.70
N GLU A 182 -5.13 20.40 -0.77
CA GLU A 182 -4.03 21.15 -0.12
C GLU A 182 -3.12 20.31 0.80
N VAL A 183 -3.26 18.99 0.79
CA VAL A 183 -2.53 18.09 1.69
C VAL A 183 -1.20 17.68 1.05
N ARG A 184 -0.09 18.22 1.59
CA ARG A 184 1.27 17.82 1.24
C ARG A 184 1.44 16.28 1.39
N PRO A 185 2.12 15.59 0.47
CA PRO A 185 2.46 14.18 0.64
C PRO A 185 3.11 13.94 2.00
N ASP A 186 2.61 12.97 2.75
CA ASP A 186 3.14 12.62 4.08
C ASP A 186 3.89 11.30 4.10
N THR A 187 3.83 10.55 3.00
CA THR A 187 4.52 9.28 2.81
C THR A 187 4.88 9.10 1.34
N ILE A 188 6.16 8.86 1.07
CA ILE A 188 6.68 8.49 -0.25
C ILE A 188 7.31 7.11 -0.11
N LEU A 189 6.89 6.19 -0.99
CA LEU A 189 7.32 4.81 -1.00
C LEU A 189 7.95 4.52 -2.34
N VAL A 190 9.21 4.12 -2.35
CA VAL A 190 9.92 3.76 -3.58
C VAL A 190 10.21 2.26 -3.57
N ASP A 191 9.74 1.54 -4.59
CA ASP A 191 10.05 0.12 -4.78
C ASP A 191 10.59 -0.14 -6.18
N ASP A 192 11.55 -1.05 -6.28
CA ASP A 192 12.26 -1.41 -7.52
C ASP A 192 12.63 -0.18 -8.37
N TYR A 193 13.40 0.71 -7.74
CA TYR A 193 13.76 2.00 -8.30
C TYR A 193 14.72 1.92 -9.48
N ASP A 194 15.69 1.02 -9.37
CA ASP A 194 16.77 0.84 -10.33
C ASP A 194 16.70 -0.54 -10.97
N THR A 195 17.07 -0.60 -12.23
CA THR A 195 17.31 -1.85 -12.95
C THR A 195 18.81 -2.13 -13.03
N ASP A 196 19.17 -3.41 -13.19
CA ASP A 196 20.58 -3.82 -13.30
C ASP A 196 21.32 -3.12 -14.45
N GLU A 197 20.60 -2.75 -15.52
CA GLU A 197 21.16 -2.01 -16.66
C GLU A 197 21.46 -0.56 -16.30
N GLU A 198 20.54 0.12 -15.62
CA GLU A 198 20.71 1.50 -15.20
C GLU A 198 21.83 1.65 -14.17
N CYS A 199 21.98 0.68 -13.25
CA CYS A 199 23.08 0.64 -12.28
C CYS A 199 24.47 0.59 -12.92
N ARG A 200 24.59 0.21 -14.21
CA ARG A 200 25.86 0.23 -14.94
C ARG A 200 26.21 1.60 -15.51
N ASN A 201 25.28 2.56 -15.46
CA ASN A 201 25.49 3.92 -15.94
C ASN A 201 25.30 4.94 -14.79
N PRO A 202 26.41 5.43 -14.20
CA PRO A 202 26.36 6.40 -13.10
C PRO A 202 25.56 7.67 -13.38
N ASP A 203 25.52 8.14 -14.64
CA ASP A 203 24.78 9.34 -15.00
C ASP A 203 23.26 9.11 -14.89
N ILE A 204 22.78 7.94 -15.33
CA ILE A 204 21.35 7.58 -15.21
C ILE A 204 20.94 7.46 -13.74
N VAL A 205 21.80 6.87 -12.90
CA VAL A 205 21.55 6.76 -11.46
C VAL A 205 21.51 8.14 -10.80
N ASN A 206 22.45 9.03 -11.15
CA ASN A 206 22.48 10.40 -10.64
C ASN A 206 21.25 11.21 -11.09
N ASP A 207 20.84 11.10 -12.35
CA ASP A 207 19.65 11.78 -12.86
C ASP A 207 18.37 11.34 -12.14
N LYS A 208 18.25 10.04 -11.87
CA LYS A 208 17.17 9.46 -11.08
C LYS A 208 17.20 9.99 -9.65
N TRP A 209 18.35 9.93 -8.98
CA TRP A 209 18.52 10.47 -7.64
C TRP A 209 18.15 11.95 -7.55
N ASN A 210 18.58 12.76 -8.53
CA ASN A 210 18.20 14.17 -8.62
C ASN A 210 16.69 14.34 -8.77
N TRP A 211 16.03 13.52 -9.59
CA TRP A 211 14.57 13.52 -9.67
C TRP A 211 13.92 13.14 -8.34
N PHE A 212 14.44 12.14 -7.63
CA PHE A 212 13.92 11.73 -6.33
C PHE A 212 13.99 12.88 -5.31
N GLU A 213 15.13 13.55 -5.20
CA GLU A 213 15.35 14.66 -4.26
C GLU A 213 14.61 15.95 -4.66
N GLN A 214 14.45 16.21 -5.97
CA GLN A 214 13.93 17.49 -6.46
C GLN A 214 12.48 17.46 -6.90
N ALA A 215 11.93 16.33 -7.34
CA ALA A 215 10.62 16.25 -7.97
C ALA A 215 9.55 15.57 -7.10
N LEU A 216 9.94 14.59 -6.27
CA LEU A 216 9.08 13.97 -5.25
C LEU A 216 9.01 14.82 -3.98
#